data_AF-A0A960Z7N0-F1
#
_entry.id   AF-A0A960Z7N0-F1
#
_cell.length_a   1.000
_cell.length_b   1.000
_cell.length_c   1.000
_cell.angle_alpha   90.00
_cell.angle_beta   90.00
_cell.angle_gamma   90.00
#
_symmetry.space_group_name_H-M   'P 1'
#
loop_
_entity.id
_entity.type
_entity.pdbx_description
1 polymer ?
#
loop_
_entity_poly.entity_id
_entity_poly.type
_entity_poly.pdbx_seq_one_letter_code
_entity_poly.pdbx_strand_id
1 'polypeptide(L)'
;MREAPSDNIFGKILRGEIPSWEIYSDEHTYAFLDIFPQSLGHTLVIPRSYSLHLGEATDAEVSACLATVRRLLPAVRDGVKAGGATVLTNIGAEAGQTVPYLHWHIIPRSKSDHVSLYKPGEQLQSADAERIQQAIRALL
;
A
#
# COMPACT_ATOMS: atom_id res chain seq x y z
N MET A 1 8.07 -11.25 15.86
CA MET A 1 7.09 -10.93 14.81
C MET A 1 5.78 -10.57 15.50
N ARG A 2 5.19 -9.42 15.20
CA ARG A 2 3.88 -9.06 15.78
C ARG A 2 2.79 -9.89 15.09
N GLU A 3 1.84 -10.42 15.84
CA GLU A 3 0.72 -11.18 15.29
C GLU A 3 -0.50 -10.29 15.05
N ALA A 4 -1.21 -10.55 13.97
CA ALA A 4 -2.45 -9.86 13.66
C ALA A 4 -3.63 -10.47 14.45
N PRO A 5 -4.69 -9.69 14.73
CA PRO A 5 -5.94 -10.21 15.28
C PRO A 5 -6.44 -11.45 14.53
N SER A 6 -7.06 -12.39 15.25
CA SER A 6 -7.47 -13.69 14.69
C SER A 6 -8.46 -13.58 13.52
N ASP A 7 -9.29 -12.54 13.51
CA ASP A 7 -10.29 -12.25 12.49
C ASP A 7 -9.76 -11.41 11.33
N ASN A 8 -8.56 -10.84 11.44
CA ASN A 8 -7.94 -10.03 10.39
C ASN A 8 -7.63 -10.87 9.14
N ILE A 9 -8.19 -10.47 8.00
CA ILE A 9 -8.13 -11.28 6.77
C ILE A 9 -6.72 -11.49 6.23
N PHE A 10 -5.80 -10.52 6.34
CA PHE A 10 -4.42 -10.69 5.88
C PHE A 10 -3.64 -11.58 6.85
N GLY A 11 -3.92 -11.49 8.15
CA GLY A 11 -3.45 -12.47 9.13
C GLY A 11 -3.89 -13.90 8.78
N LYS A 12 -5.16 -14.08 8.40
CA LYS A 12 -5.69 -15.39 7.95
C LYS A 12 -4.98 -15.92 6.70
N ILE A 13 -4.70 -15.05 5.73
CA ILE A 13 -3.92 -15.39 4.52
C ILE A 13 -2.52 -15.87 4.92
N LEU A 14 -1.80 -15.11 5.75
CA LEU A 14 -0.44 -15.46 6.20
C LEU A 14 -0.38 -16.78 6.99
N ARG A 15 -1.46 -17.12 7.71
CA ARG A 15 -1.61 -18.39 8.45
C ARG A 15 -2.12 -19.54 7.58
N GLY A 16 -2.45 -19.30 6.31
CA GLY A 16 -2.98 -20.32 5.39
C GLY A 16 -4.42 -20.75 5.69
N GLU A 17 -5.17 -19.97 6.48
CA GLU A 17 -6.57 -20.25 6.85
C GLU A 17 -7.53 -19.94 5.70
N ILE A 18 -7.17 -18.99 4.84
CA ILE A 18 -7.92 -18.63 3.62
C ILE A 18 -6.96 -18.51 2.43
N PRO A 19 -7.39 -18.83 1.20
CA PRO A 19 -6.52 -18.82 0.03
C PRO A 19 -6.17 -17.40 -0.43
N SER A 20 -5.07 -17.29 -1.18
CA SER A 20 -4.72 -16.11 -1.96
C SER A 20 -3.94 -16.52 -3.21
N TRP A 21 -3.87 -15.65 -4.21
CA TRP A 21 -3.01 -15.87 -5.38
C TRP A 21 -1.64 -15.24 -5.11
N GLU A 22 -0.72 -16.04 -4.56
CA GLU A 22 0.65 -15.62 -4.27
C GLU A 22 1.38 -15.16 -5.56
N ILE A 23 2.06 -14.02 -5.46
CA ILE A 23 2.94 -13.48 -6.49
C ILE A 23 4.41 -13.58 -6.05
N TYR A 24 4.67 -13.36 -4.76
CA TYR A 24 6.01 -13.41 -4.19
C TYR A 24 5.94 -13.58 -2.68
N SER A 25 6.91 -14.32 -2.13
CA SER A 25 7.08 -14.40 -0.70
C SER A 25 8.55 -14.54 -0.30
N ASP A 26 8.92 -13.89 0.79
CA ASP A 26 10.20 -14.10 1.47
C ASP A 26 10.01 -14.11 3.01
N GLU A 27 11.11 -14.04 3.75
CA GLU A 27 11.11 -14.04 5.22
C GLU A 27 10.38 -12.85 5.85
N HIS A 28 10.29 -11.72 5.15
CA HIS A 28 9.78 -10.47 5.72
C HIS A 28 8.46 -10.01 5.10
N THR A 29 8.17 -10.44 3.87
CA THR A 29 7.05 -9.92 3.07
C THR A 29 6.28 -11.02 2.35
N TYR A 30 5.04 -10.69 2.03
CA TYR A 30 4.14 -11.52 1.25
C TYR A 30 3.40 -10.63 0.25
N ALA A 31 3.33 -11.06 -1.00
CA ALA A 31 2.66 -10.33 -2.06
C ALA A 31 1.68 -11.24 -2.82
N PHE A 32 0.47 -10.74 -3.05
CA PHE A 32 -0.64 -11.51 -3.61
C PHE A 32 -1.62 -10.61 -4.35
N LEU A 33 -2.43 -11.19 -5.24
CA LEU A 33 -3.45 -10.43 -5.97
C LEU A 33 -4.58 -9.95 -5.04
N ASP A 34 -5.02 -8.71 -5.24
CA ASP A 34 -6.25 -8.20 -4.64
C ASP A 34 -7.46 -8.90 -5.28
N ILE A 35 -8.37 -9.40 -4.45
CA ILE A 35 -9.59 -10.09 -4.89
C ILE A 35 -10.68 -9.12 -5.40
N PHE A 36 -10.57 -7.84 -5.06
CA PHE A 36 -11.39 -6.74 -5.57
C PHE A 36 -10.49 -5.72 -6.31
N PRO A 37 -9.91 -6.12 -7.45
CA PRO A 37 -8.88 -5.34 -8.12
C PRO A 37 -9.44 -4.01 -8.67
N GLN A 38 -8.72 -2.89 -8.48
CA GLN A 38 -9.02 -1.63 -9.17
C GLN A 38 -8.67 -1.70 -10.67
N SER A 39 -7.72 -2.56 -11.02
CA SER A 39 -7.34 -2.89 -12.40
C SER A 39 -6.72 -4.29 -12.45
N LEU A 40 -6.68 -4.89 -13.64
CA LEU A 40 -6.02 -6.19 -13.81
C LEU A 40 -4.57 -6.13 -13.31
N GLY A 41 -4.17 -7.15 -12.54
CA GLY A 41 -2.85 -7.23 -11.93
C GLY A 41 -2.69 -6.46 -10.61
N HIS A 42 -3.76 -5.85 -10.07
CA HIS A 42 -3.72 -5.21 -8.75
C HIS A 42 -3.14 -6.18 -7.70
N THR A 43 -1.98 -5.83 -7.17
CA THR A 43 -1.19 -6.65 -6.25
C THR A 43 -1.01 -5.92 -4.93
N LEU A 44 -1.18 -6.62 -3.82
CA LEU A 44 -0.91 -6.13 -2.47
C LEU A 44 0.44 -6.67 -1.99
N VAL A 45 1.22 -5.84 -1.32
CA VAL A 45 2.45 -6.22 -0.60
C VAL A 45 2.25 -5.92 0.87
N ILE A 46 2.44 -6.92 1.73
CA ILE A 46 2.29 -6.80 3.19
C ILE A 46 3.57 -7.29 3.90
N PRO A 47 3.91 -6.74 5.07
CA PRO A 47 4.88 -7.36 5.95
C PRO A 47 4.30 -8.64 6.53
N ARG A 48 5.15 -9.60 6.92
CA ARG A 48 4.72 -10.78 7.68
C ARG A 48 4.44 -10.46 9.15
N SER A 49 5.16 -9.47 9.68
CA SER A 49 4.93 -8.91 11.01
C SER A 49 3.79 -7.90 10.97
N TYR A 50 2.83 -8.05 11.88
CA TYR A 50 1.67 -7.17 11.96
C TYR A 50 2.05 -5.74 12.31
N SER A 51 1.53 -4.80 11.53
CA SER A 51 1.42 -3.38 11.86
C SER A 51 0.06 -2.92 11.38
N LEU A 52 -0.64 -2.08 12.14
CA LEU A 52 -1.96 -1.58 11.74
C LEU A 52 -1.87 -0.79 10.42
N HIS A 53 -0.88 0.10 10.34
CA HIS A 53 -0.62 0.98 9.21
C HIS A 53 0.81 1.56 9.28
N LEU A 54 1.20 2.38 8.30
CA LEU A 54 2.55 2.93 8.16
C LEU A 54 3.06 3.62 9.43
N GLY A 55 2.22 4.39 10.12
CA GLY A 55 2.60 5.12 11.34
C GLY A 55 2.95 4.26 12.57
N GLU A 56 2.69 2.95 12.53
CA GLU A 56 3.01 1.99 13.62
C GLU A 56 4.04 0.93 13.20
N ALA A 57 4.50 1.01 11.95
CA ALA A 57 5.48 0.08 11.40
C ALA A 57 6.89 0.49 11.82
N THR A 58 7.75 -0.51 11.98
CA THR A 58 9.19 -0.32 12.16
C THR A 58 9.85 0.03 10.82
N ASP A 59 10.99 0.71 10.87
CA ASP A 59 11.78 1.02 9.67
C ASP A 59 12.15 -0.23 8.86
N ALA A 60 12.35 -1.35 9.54
CA ALA A 60 12.66 -2.64 8.92
C ALA A 60 11.45 -3.18 8.12
N GLU A 61 10.25 -3.15 8.69
CA GLU A 61 9.02 -3.56 7.99
C GLU A 61 8.76 -2.68 6.76
N VAL A 62 8.92 -1.35 6.90
CA VAL A 62 8.74 -0.39 5.79
C VAL A 62 9.76 -0.62 4.69
N SER A 63 11.04 -0.76 5.06
CA SER A 63 12.13 -0.96 4.09
C SER A 63 11.97 -2.28 3.34
N ALA A 64 11.61 -3.36 4.02
CA ALA A 64 11.39 -4.66 3.39
C ALA A 64 10.22 -4.62 2.40
N CYS A 65 9.11 -3.98 2.76
CA CYS A 65 7.95 -3.87 1.88
C CYS A 65 8.23 -2.99 0.66
N LEU A 66 8.88 -1.83 0.83
CA LEU A 66 9.22 -0.96 -0.29
C LEU A 66 10.26 -1.59 -1.23
N ALA A 67 11.20 -2.37 -0.70
CA ALA A 67 12.13 -3.15 -1.53
C ALA A 67 11.37 -4.18 -2.38
N THR A 68 10.37 -4.85 -1.79
CA THR A 68 9.50 -5.79 -2.49
C THR A 68 8.61 -5.10 -3.53
N VAL A 69 8.02 -3.95 -3.22
CA VAL A 69 7.26 -3.14 -4.17
C VAL A 69 8.14 -2.76 -5.37
N ARG A 70 9.35 -2.24 -5.11
CA ARG A 70 10.32 -1.89 -6.17
C ARG A 70 10.65 -3.10 -7.05
N ARG A 71 10.81 -4.29 -6.45
CA ARG A 71 11.11 -5.54 -7.15
C ARG A 71 9.96 -5.97 -8.07
N LEU A 72 8.72 -5.92 -7.57
CA LEU A 72 7.56 -6.48 -8.25
C LEU A 72 6.92 -5.53 -9.27
N LEU A 73 7.08 -4.21 -9.09
CA LEU A 73 6.40 -3.20 -9.91
C LEU A 73 6.56 -3.43 -11.43
N PRO A 74 7.75 -3.69 -12.00
CA PRO A 74 7.88 -3.94 -13.43
C PRO A 74 7.13 -5.19 -13.88
N ALA A 75 7.25 -6.29 -13.14
CA ALA A 75 6.60 -7.57 -13.47
C ALA A 75 5.07 -7.46 -13.39
N VAL A 76 4.54 -6.80 -12.35
CA VAL A 76 3.11 -6.57 -12.16
C VAL A 76 2.54 -5.69 -13.29
N ARG A 77 3.22 -4.61 -13.66
CA ARG A 77 2.82 -3.74 -14.78
C ARG A 77 2.86 -4.48 -16.12
N ASP A 78 3.98 -5.13 -16.41
CA ASP A 78 4.26 -5.72 -17.73
C ASP A 78 3.44 -7.00 -17.96
N GLY A 79 3.17 -7.77 -16.89
CA GLY A 79 2.36 -8.99 -16.92
C GLY A 79 0.93 -8.76 -17.43
N VAL A 80 0.40 -7.54 -17.28
CA VAL A 80 -0.91 -7.13 -17.80
C VAL A 80 -0.82 -6.10 -18.92
N LYS A 81 0.38 -5.87 -19.46
CA LYS A 81 0.65 -4.92 -20.57
C LYS A 81 0.17 -3.48 -20.25
N ALA A 82 0.28 -3.07 -19.00
CA ALA A 82 -0.08 -1.72 -18.56
C ALA A 82 1.00 -0.70 -18.94
N GLY A 83 0.59 0.54 -19.22
CA GLY A 83 1.51 1.63 -19.56
C GLY A 83 2.15 2.31 -18.36
N GLY A 84 1.62 2.09 -17.15
CA GLY A 84 2.12 2.65 -15.90
C GLY A 84 1.60 1.87 -14.69
N ALA A 85 1.88 2.37 -13.49
CA ALA A 85 1.36 1.82 -12.25
C ALA A 85 1.17 2.93 -11.21
N THR A 86 0.21 2.77 -10.31
CA THR A 86 0.09 3.53 -9.07
C THR A 86 0.60 2.67 -7.92
N VAL A 87 1.45 3.26 -7.09
CA VAL A 87 1.82 2.68 -5.78
C VAL A 87 1.25 3.58 -4.70
N LEU A 88 0.47 3.02 -3.78
CA LEU A 88 -0.10 3.77 -2.65
C LEU A 88 -0.26 2.89 -1.41
N THR A 89 -0.38 3.54 -0.26
CA THR A 89 -0.83 2.93 1.00
C THR A 89 -1.81 3.90 1.66
N ASN A 90 -2.93 3.40 2.17
CA ASN A 90 -3.97 4.20 2.81
C ASN A 90 -3.85 4.09 4.33
N ILE A 91 -3.92 5.23 5.03
CA ILE A 91 -3.74 5.31 6.49
C ILE A 91 -5.00 5.88 7.12
N GLY A 92 -5.75 5.04 7.83
CA GLY A 92 -7.02 5.40 8.44
C GLY A 92 -8.22 5.32 7.49
N ALA A 93 -9.41 5.20 8.08
CA ALA A 93 -10.67 4.98 7.35
C ALA A 93 -10.99 6.13 6.37
N GLU A 94 -10.75 7.39 6.78
CA GLU A 94 -10.97 8.59 5.96
C GLU A 94 -10.06 8.63 4.71
N ALA A 95 -8.92 7.94 4.75
CA ALA A 95 -8.02 7.77 3.61
C ALA A 95 -8.33 6.50 2.78
N GLY A 96 -9.37 5.75 3.14
CA GLY A 96 -9.77 4.53 2.44
C GLY A 96 -9.03 3.27 2.88
N GLN A 97 -8.49 3.22 4.10
CA GLN A 97 -7.95 1.98 4.66
C GLN A 97 -9.12 1.08 5.10
N THR A 98 -9.36 -0.02 4.38
CA THR A 98 -10.45 -0.97 4.67
C THR A 98 -9.98 -2.19 5.46
N VAL A 99 -8.73 -2.63 5.25
CA VAL A 99 -8.12 -3.72 6.01
C VAL A 99 -7.13 -3.14 7.02
N PRO A 100 -7.34 -3.35 8.34
CA PRO A 100 -6.49 -2.80 9.40
C PRO A 100 -5.19 -3.62 9.54
N TYR A 101 -4.39 -3.60 8.49
CA TYR A 101 -3.08 -4.23 8.37
C TYR A 101 -2.29 -3.40 7.35
N LEU A 102 -1.02 -3.10 7.58
CA LEU A 102 -0.18 -2.35 6.67
C LEU A 102 -0.05 -3.07 5.30
N HIS A 103 -0.42 -2.38 4.23
CA HIS A 103 -0.29 -2.90 2.87
C HIS A 103 0.03 -1.80 1.86
N TRP A 104 0.81 -2.16 0.84
CA TRP A 104 1.05 -1.34 -0.34
C TRP A 104 0.32 -1.94 -1.52
N HIS A 105 -0.38 -1.08 -2.25
CA HIS A 105 -0.98 -1.44 -3.52
C HIS A 105 0.02 -1.21 -4.65
N ILE A 106 0.09 -2.13 -5.60
CA ILE A 106 0.66 -1.94 -6.93
C ILE A 106 -0.50 -2.10 -7.91
N ILE A 107 -0.98 -1.00 -8.47
CA ILE A 107 -2.15 -0.96 -9.34
C ILE A 107 -1.68 -0.63 -10.76
N PRO A 108 -1.63 -1.60 -11.69
CA PRO A 108 -1.31 -1.33 -13.09
C PRO A 108 -2.28 -0.31 -13.70
N ARG A 109 -1.77 0.64 -14.49
CA ARG A 109 -2.55 1.75 -15.07
C ARG A 109 -2.47 1.74 -16.59
N SER A 110 -3.60 2.02 -17.22
CA SER A 110 -3.73 2.13 -18.68
C SER A 110 -4.42 3.43 -19.04
N LYS A 111 -4.21 3.93 -20.27
CA LYS A 111 -4.89 5.16 -20.72
C LYS A 111 -6.42 5.06 -20.69
N SER A 112 -6.96 3.85 -20.72
CA SER A 112 -8.40 3.55 -20.69
C SER A 112 -8.96 3.31 -19.29
N ASP A 113 -8.16 3.38 -18.22
CA ASP A 113 -8.69 3.18 -16.86
C ASP A 113 -9.43 4.41 -16.31
N HIS A 114 -9.29 5.57 -16.96
CA HIS A 114 -9.97 6.84 -16.64
C HIS A 114 -9.84 7.30 -15.17
N VAL A 115 -8.92 6.73 -14.38
CA VAL A 115 -8.73 7.11 -12.98
C VAL A 115 -7.80 8.33 -12.92
N SER A 116 -8.32 9.49 -12.52
CA SER A 116 -7.49 10.65 -12.20
C SER A 116 -7.21 10.69 -10.70
N LEU A 117 -5.97 10.40 -10.31
CA LEU A 117 -5.50 10.64 -8.92
C LEU A 117 -5.07 12.09 -8.72
N TYR A 118 -4.89 12.83 -9.81
CA TYR A 118 -4.52 14.23 -9.77
C TYR A 118 -5.77 15.10 -9.86
N LYS A 119 -6.12 15.73 -8.74
CA LYS A 119 -7.04 16.86 -8.70
C LYS A 119 -6.21 18.07 -8.24
N PRO A 120 -5.89 19.02 -9.13
CA PRO A 120 -5.16 20.21 -8.72
C PRO A 120 -5.97 20.96 -7.65
N GLY A 121 -5.34 21.23 -6.51
CA GLY A 121 -5.89 22.12 -5.50
C GLY A 121 -5.63 23.59 -5.84
N GLU A 122 -6.16 24.48 -5.00
CA GLU A 122 -5.82 25.90 -5.06
C GLU A 122 -4.37 26.14 -4.61
N GLN A 123 -3.76 27.22 -5.09
CA GLN A 123 -2.43 27.61 -4.64
C GLN A 123 -2.47 27.97 -3.14
N LEU A 124 -1.63 27.30 -2.36
CA LEU A 124 -1.47 27.60 -0.94
C LEU A 124 -0.94 29.03 -0.76
N GLN A 125 -1.62 29.82 0.06
CA GLN A 125 -1.23 31.20 0.38
C GLN A 125 -0.06 31.21 1.36
N SER A 126 0.86 32.18 1.24
CA SER A 126 2.12 32.20 2.03
C SER A 126 1.89 32.19 3.54
N ALA A 127 0.93 32.96 4.04
CA ALA A 127 0.61 33.00 5.47
C ALA A 127 0.09 31.65 6.01
N ASP A 128 -0.71 30.93 5.21
CA ASP A 128 -1.14 29.57 5.57
C ASP A 128 0.00 28.57 5.49
N ALA A 129 0.87 28.69 4.48
CA ALA A 129 2.03 27.81 4.31
C ALA A 129 2.97 27.86 5.52
N GLU A 130 3.33 29.06 5.99
CA GLU A 130 4.21 29.23 7.14
C GLU A 130 3.58 28.67 8.42
N ARG A 131 2.30 28.98 8.67
CA ARG A 131 1.55 28.48 9.83
C ARG A 131 1.48 26.96 9.85
N ILE A 132 1.14 26.34 8.72
CA ILE A 132 1.04 24.87 8.59
C ILE A 132 2.41 24.23 8.75
N GLN A 133 3.45 24.79 8.13
CA GLN A 133 4.82 24.27 8.23
C GLN A 133 5.31 24.28 9.69
N GLN A 134 5.10 25.38 10.42
CA GLN A 134 5.47 25.48 11.82
C GLN A 134 4.73 24.46 12.67
N ALA A 135 3.41 24.30 12.46
CA ALA A 135 2.60 23.33 13.17
C ALA A 135 3.09 21.89 12.97
N ILE A 136 3.46 21.50 11.75
CA ILE A 136 4.02 20.17 11.46
C ILE A 136 5.39 19.99 12.12
N ARG A 137 6.29 20.98 12.00
CA ARG A 137 7.65 20.88 12.54
C ARG A 137 7.70 20.80 14.06
N ALA A 138 6.72 21.37 14.75
CA ALA A 138 6.61 21.27 16.21
C ALA A 138 6.29 19.85 16.71
N LEU A 139 5.88 18.93 15.81
CA LEU A 139 5.51 17.56 16.11
C LEU A 139 6.54 16.52 15.63
N LEU A 140 7.65 16.95 15.02
CA LEU A 140 8.79 16.11 14.64
C LEU A 140 9.78 15.98 15.81
#